data_AF-A0A0U1QMJ6-F1
#
_entry.id   AF-A0A0U1QMJ6-F1
#
_cell.length_a   1.000
_cell.length_b   1.000
_cell.length_c   1.000
_cell.angle_alpha   90.00
_cell.angle_beta   90.00
_cell.angle_gamma   90.00
#
_symmetry.space_group_name_H-M   'P 1'
#
loop_
_entity.id
_entity.type
_entity.pdbx_description
1 polymer ?
#
loop_
_entity_poly.entity_id
_entity_poly.type
_entity_poly.pdbx_seq_one_letter_code
_entity_poly.pdbx_strand_id
1 'polypeptide(L)'
;MAAILMALFLWIIGLAVLSASFFLTHMIRKRADALLEKSEHEEKKDESASIALAIEGKLLDQIPSYVTHTITGVVGLTLIALGVVALAFHFH
;
A
#
# COMPACT_ATOMS: atom_id res chain seq x y z
N MET A 1 -15.03 -28.84 7.11
CA MET A 1 -15.37 -28.05 5.92
C MET A 1 -15.37 -26.54 6.16
N ALA A 2 -16.13 -26.01 7.13
CA ALA A 2 -16.17 -24.56 7.40
C ALA A 2 -14.80 -23.93 7.73
N ALA A 3 -13.98 -24.61 8.54
CA ALA A 3 -12.64 -24.14 8.89
C ALA A 3 -11.67 -24.05 7.69
N ILE A 4 -11.75 -25.00 6.75
CA ILE A 4 -10.93 -25.00 5.52
C ILE A 4 -11.32 -23.83 4.62
N LEU A 5 -12.63 -23.60 4.44
CA LEU A 5 -13.14 -22.47 3.68
C LEU A 5 -12.71 -21.13 4.29
N MET A 6 -12.77 -21.01 5.61
CA MET A 6 -12.34 -19.82 6.33
C MET A 6 -10.83 -19.59 6.22
N ALA A 7 -10.02 -20.65 6.32
CA ALA A 7 -8.58 -20.58 6.13
C ALA A 7 -8.21 -20.15 4.70
N LEU A 8 -8.84 -20.73 3.68
CA LEU A 8 -8.67 -20.33 2.29
C LEU A 8 -9.02 -18.85 2.09
N PHE A 9 -10.12 -18.39 2.69
CA PHE A 9 -10.52 -16.99 2.60
C PHE A 9 -9.49 -16.04 3.22
N LEU A 10 -9.00 -16.37 4.43
CA LEU A 10 -7.97 -15.59 5.12
C LEU A 10 -6.65 -15.55 4.33
N TRP A 11 -6.27 -16.65 3.68
CA TRP A 11 -5.08 -16.70 2.83
C TRP A 11 -5.23 -15.87 1.56
N ILE A 12 -6.37 -15.95 0.88
CA ILE A 12 -6.64 -15.16 -0.32
C ILE A 12 -6.63 -13.67 0.02
N ILE A 13 -7.29 -13.27 1.11
CA ILE A 13 -7.29 -11.86 1.55
C ILE A 13 -5.88 -11.43 1.97
N GLY A 14 -5.15 -12.25 2.73
CA GLY A 14 -3.77 -11.95 3.12
C GLY A 14 -2.85 -11.72 1.92
N LEU A 15 -2.92 -12.60 0.90
CA LEU A 15 -2.18 -12.45 -0.35
C LEU A 15 -2.61 -11.24 -1.16
N ALA A 16 -3.91 -10.93 -1.20
CA ALA A 16 -4.43 -9.75 -1.88
C ALA A 16 -3.92 -8.47 -1.21
N VAL A 17 -3.90 -8.40 0.12
CA VAL A 17 -3.37 -7.25 0.88
C VAL A 17 -1.87 -7.07 0.65
N LEU A 18 -1.10 -8.16 0.63
CA LEU A 18 0.33 -8.11 0.32
C LEU A 18 0.59 -7.60 -1.11
N SER A 19 -0.18 -8.10 -2.08
CA SER A 19 -0.05 -7.73 -3.49
C SER A 19 -0.53 -6.30 -3.77
N ALA A 20 -1.59 -5.85 -3.09
CA ALA A 20 -2.14 -4.51 -3.21
C ALA A 20 -1.11 -3.45 -2.78
N SER A 21 -0.25 -3.75 -1.81
CA SER A 21 0.79 -2.84 -1.36
C SER A 21 1.83 -2.53 -2.44
N PHE A 22 2.19 -3.54 -3.25
CA PHE A 22 3.10 -3.35 -4.38
C PHE A 22 2.48 -2.44 -5.46
N PHE A 23 1.20 -2.67 -5.78
CA PHE A 23 0.48 -1.84 -6.76
C PHE A 23 0.29 -0.40 -6.28
N LEU A 24 -0.09 -0.22 -5.01
CA LEU A 24 -0.32 1.09 -4.43
C LEU A 24 0.98 1.91 -4.38
N THR A 25 2.09 1.27 -3.99
CA THR A 25 3.42 1.89 -3.99
C THR A 25 3.83 2.34 -5.39
N HIS A 26 3.59 1.51 -6.42
CA HIS A 26 3.96 1.85 -7.78
C HIS A 26 3.10 2.98 -8.37
N MET A 27 1.80 3.02 -8.04
CA MET A 27 0.92 4.12 -8.45
C MET A 27 1.27 5.44 -7.78
N ILE A 28 1.56 5.43 -6.46
CA ILE A 28 1.92 6.65 -5.73
C ILE A 28 3.19 7.26 -6.32
N ARG A 29 4.23 6.43 -6.60
CA ARG A 29 5.45 6.91 -7.26
C ARG A 29 5.17 7.53 -8.63
N LYS A 30 4.41 6.85 -9.49
CA LYS A 30 4.07 7.40 -10.82
C LYS A 30 3.30 8.72 -10.75
N ARG A 31 2.43 8.89 -9.75
CA ARG A 31 1.69 10.15 -9.58
C ARG A 31 2.55 11.24 -8.95
N ALA A 32 3.45 10.90 -8.03
CA ALA A 32 4.42 11.83 -7.45
C ALA A 32 5.36 12.37 -8.54
N ASP A 33 5.89 11.50 -9.40
CA ASP A 33 6.76 11.87 -10.52
C ASP A 33 6.01 12.78 -11.51
N ALA A 34 4.76 12.45 -11.85
CA ALA A 34 3.94 13.26 -12.77
C ALA A 34 3.54 14.63 -12.19
N LEU A 35 3.39 14.74 -10.87
CA LEU A 35 3.11 16.01 -10.19
C LEU A 35 4.38 16.88 -10.11
N LEU A 36 5.55 16.28 -9.87
CA LEU A 36 6.83 16.98 -9.90
C LEU A 36 7.15 17.52 -11.30
N GLU A 37 6.96 16.71 -12.34
CA GLU A 37 7.19 17.13 -13.74
C GLU A 37 6.27 18.28 -14.17
N LYS A 38 5.01 18.28 -13.70
CA LYS A 38 4.09 19.41 -13.92
C LYS A 38 4.48 20.66 -13.14
N SER A 39 4.96 20.51 -11.91
CA SER A 39 5.38 21.65 -11.10
C SER A 39 6.58 22.38 -11.71
N GLU A 40 7.57 21.66 -12.27
CA GLU A 40 8.69 22.28 -13.00
C GLU A 40 8.23 23.03 -14.26
N HIS A 41 7.17 22.56 -14.93
CA HIS A 41 6.61 23.23 -16.09
C HIS A 41 5.70 24.43 -15.74
N GLU A 42 5.04 24.43 -14.58
CA GLU A 42 4.16 25.51 -14.12
C GLU A 42 4.85 26.57 -13.25
N GLU A 43 6.06 26.32 -12.72
CA GLU A 43 6.88 27.30 -11.98
C GLU A 43 7.16 28.58 -12.78
N LYS A 44 7.08 28.52 -14.11
CA LYS A 44 7.21 29.71 -14.97
C LYS A 44 6.01 30.66 -14.95
N LYS A 45 4.90 30.35 -14.27
CA LYS A 45 3.65 31.12 -14.39
C LYS A 45 3.05 31.63 -13.07
N ASP A 46 3.13 30.88 -11.96
CA ASP A 46 2.57 31.30 -10.66
C ASP A 46 3.33 30.68 -9.47
N GLU A 47 4.11 31.51 -8.78
CA GLU A 47 5.04 31.13 -7.70
C GLU A 47 4.34 30.50 -6.48
N SER A 48 3.09 30.89 -6.21
CA SER A 48 2.31 30.36 -5.07
C SER A 48 1.74 28.97 -5.33
N ALA A 49 1.40 28.63 -6.58
CA ALA A 49 0.92 27.31 -6.95
C ALA A 49 2.05 26.27 -6.93
N SER A 50 3.25 26.68 -7.35
CA SER A 50 4.46 25.84 -7.29
C SER A 50 4.83 25.46 -5.85
N ILE A 51 4.76 26.40 -4.89
CA ILE A 51 5.08 26.13 -3.48
C ILE A 51 4.07 25.17 -2.84
N ALA A 52 2.78 25.30 -3.15
CA ALA A 52 1.76 24.38 -2.63
C ALA A 52 1.94 22.95 -3.16
N LEU A 53 2.19 22.80 -4.46
CA LEU A 53 2.50 21.51 -5.09
C LEU A 53 3.81 20.90 -4.58
N ALA A 54 4.83 21.72 -4.32
CA ALA A 54 6.09 21.26 -3.74
C ALA A 54 5.90 20.76 -2.30
N ILE A 55 5.06 21.43 -1.49
CA ILE A 55 4.72 20.97 -0.14
C ILE A 55 3.94 19.65 -0.20
N GLU A 56 2.95 19.55 -1.08
CA GLU A 56 2.12 18.36 -1.25
C GLU A 56 2.94 17.17 -1.79
N GLY A 57 3.83 17.42 -2.75
CA GLY A 57 4.78 16.45 -3.27
C GLY A 57 5.79 15.97 -2.21
N LYS A 58 6.29 16.88 -1.37
CA LYS A 58 7.20 16.53 -0.26
C LYS A 58 6.50 15.75 0.85
N LEU A 59 5.22 16.03 1.11
CA LEU A 59 4.37 15.27 2.04
C LEU A 59 4.06 13.86 1.49
N LEU A 60 3.82 13.75 0.19
CA LEU A 60 3.57 12.48 -0.49
C LEU A 60 4.84 11.62 -0.57
N ASP A 61 6.00 12.24 -0.80
CA ASP A 61 7.32 11.59 -0.78
C ASP A 61 7.74 11.20 0.66
N GLN A 62 7.21 11.93 1.66
CA GLN A 62 7.40 11.63 3.07
C GLN A 62 6.52 10.48 3.57
N ILE A 63 5.47 10.05 2.84
CA ILE A 63 4.82 8.77 3.12
C ILE A 63 5.81 7.69 2.67
N PRO A 64 6.59 7.10 3.59
CA PRO A 64 7.62 6.18 3.18
C PRO A 64 6.88 4.98 2.62
N SER A 65 7.17 4.59 1.38
CA SER A 65 6.73 3.32 0.80
C SER A 65 6.96 2.16 1.78
N TYR A 66 8.00 2.28 2.62
CA TYR A 66 8.28 1.40 3.73
C TYR A 66 7.14 1.27 4.76
N VAL A 67 6.47 2.36 5.15
CA VAL A 67 5.37 2.33 6.13
C VAL A 67 4.17 1.60 5.53
N THR A 68 3.80 1.91 4.28
CA THR A 68 2.72 1.19 3.59
C THR A 68 3.06 -0.28 3.42
N HIS A 69 4.29 -0.62 2.98
CA HIS A 69 4.73 -2.02 2.87
C HIS A 69 4.77 -2.74 4.22
N THR A 70 5.24 -2.08 5.28
CA THR A 70 5.34 -2.68 6.61
C THR A 70 3.95 -2.95 7.17
N ILE A 71 3.01 -2.00 7.06
CA ILE A 71 1.64 -2.18 7.56
C ILE A 71 0.93 -3.29 6.79
N THR A 72 0.93 -3.24 5.45
CA THR A 72 0.30 -4.31 4.65
C THR A 72 1.03 -5.66 4.81
N GLY A 73 2.34 -5.63 5.04
CA GLY A 73 3.18 -6.79 5.30
C GLY A 73 2.75 -7.49 6.58
N VAL A 74 2.71 -6.73 7.68
CA VAL A 74 2.29 -7.21 9.00
C VAL A 74 0.84 -7.69 8.96
N VAL A 75 -0.08 -6.93 8.37
CA VAL A 75 -1.50 -7.31 8.27
C VAL A 75 -1.67 -8.57 7.41
N GLY A 76 -1.00 -8.64 6.25
CA GLY A 76 -1.06 -9.78 5.35
C GLY A 76 -0.49 -11.06 5.97
N LEU A 77 0.67 -10.97 6.63
CA LEU A 77 1.27 -12.10 7.37
C LEU A 77 0.38 -12.56 8.53
N THR A 78 -0.23 -11.62 9.26
CA THR A 78 -1.15 -11.93 10.36
C THR A 78 -2.37 -12.70 9.85
N LEU A 79 -2.96 -12.28 8.72
CA LEU A 79 -4.08 -12.98 8.08
C LEU A 79 -3.68 -14.39 7.63
N ILE A 80 -2.48 -14.56 7.08
CA ILE A 80 -1.97 -15.88 6.69
C ILE A 80 -1.80 -16.78 7.92
N ALA A 81 -1.19 -16.27 8.99
CA ALA A 81 -1.00 -16.99 10.24
C ALA A 81 -2.35 -17.41 10.86
N LEU A 82 -3.35 -16.52 10.86
CA LEU A 82 -4.70 -16.87 11.32
C LEU A 82 -5.35 -17.97 10.47
N GLY A 83 -5.12 -17.98 9.16
CA GLY A 83 -5.58 -19.07 8.30
C GLY A 83 -4.93 -20.42 8.65
N VAL A 84 -3.63 -20.42 9.00
CA VAL A 84 -2.93 -21.63 9.48
C VAL A 84 -3.49 -22.10 10.81
N VAL A 85 -3.76 -21.18 11.75
CA VAL A 85 -4.37 -21.48 13.05
C VAL A 85 -5.76 -22.09 12.85
N ALA A 86 -6.59 -21.50 11.98
CA ALA A 86 -7.90 -22.05 11.64
C ALA A 86 -7.82 -23.47 11.04
N LEU A 87 -6.77 -23.75 10.27
CA LEU A 87 -6.51 -25.10 9.76
C LEU A 87 -6.09 -26.06 10.89
N ALA A 88 -5.23 -25.62 11.81
CA ALA A 88 -4.77 -26.42 12.94
C ALA A 88 -5.93 -26.86 13.86
N PHE A 89 -6.90 -25.98 14.11
CA PHE A 89 -8.14 -26.31 14.84
C PHE A 89 -9.09 -27.24 14.07
N HIS A 90 -8.89 -27.45 12.76
CA HIS A 90 -9.67 -28.43 12.02
C HIS A 90 -9.12 -29.85 12.15
N PHE A 91 -7.80 -29.98 12.34
CA PHE A 91 -7.10 -31.26 12.49
C PHE A 91 -6.99 -31.72 13.95
N HIS A 92 -7.41 -30.90 14.90
CA HIS A 92 -7.54 -31.23 16.33
C HIS A 92 -9.01 -31.46 16.67
#